data_AF-A0A086A854-F1
#
_entry.id   AF-A0A086A854-F1
#
_cell.length_a   1.000
_cell.length_b   1.000
_cell.length_c   1.000
_cell.angle_alpha   90.00
_cell.angle_beta   90.00
_cell.angle_gamma   90.00
#
_symmetry.space_group_name_H-M   'P 1'
#
loop_
_entity.id
_entity.type
_entity.pdbx_description
1 polymer ?
#
loop_
_entity_poly.entity_id
_entity_poly.type
_entity_poly.pdbx_seq_one_letter_code
_entity_poly.pdbx_strand_id
1 'polypeptide(L)'
;MIIHFIISGETLESIAEEIHLENPQYLKEYHNRYCAKEDYIYDQLIPRKKLLIPEMDKIREYNSRNDAPFKKVALNPEITFVPEHKERKYRVTITETHEKEKGDSKSSDIAYSITLQWVKKDLDTHIFHLSKEDFYTDNESKMSGLAIECIQSLHPFQITTDSKGEILNISLLPGVIKNFGKAKERLADLFPDPYASRYIEDFEYVISDEKLFSERMKQDTFLRIYFAGLRNDFKNGKSYFRQSISDENIPVIIQQTIEDEDYTDEVDLLLNLSKSEAPDLVEYDGTYTITLEDGMIKKAWIKYSVFRFGVKYTTRIAVDELF
;
A
#
# COMPACT_ATOMS: atom_id res chain seq x y z
N MET A 1 -41.33 -2.25 20.64
CA MET A 1 -40.09 -3.00 20.91
C MET A 1 -40.20 -4.29 20.13
N ILE A 2 -39.17 -4.66 19.38
CA ILE A 2 -39.17 -5.91 18.61
C ILE A 2 -38.29 -6.92 19.33
N ILE A 3 -38.70 -8.19 19.36
CA ILE A 3 -37.90 -9.28 19.90
C ILE A 3 -37.28 -10.02 18.72
N HIS A 4 -35.95 -10.02 18.66
CA HIS A 4 -35.17 -10.81 17.71
C HIS A 4 -34.56 -12.01 18.41
N PHE A 5 -34.47 -13.15 17.73
CA PHE A 5 -33.77 -14.32 18.26
C PHE A 5 -32.46 -14.48 17.52
N ILE A 6 -31.36 -14.40 18.27
CA ILE A 6 -30.01 -14.37 17.71
C ILE A 6 -29.73 -15.67 16.96
N ILE A 7 -29.35 -15.57 15.69
CA ILE A 7 -28.94 -16.68 14.84
C ILE A 7 -27.42 -16.86 14.95
N SER A 8 -26.94 -18.08 14.71
CA SER A 8 -25.51 -18.36 14.72
C SER A 8 -24.78 -17.52 13.66
N GLY A 9 -23.76 -16.76 14.10
CA GLY A 9 -22.95 -15.91 13.23
C GLY A 9 -23.41 -14.45 13.14
N GLU A 10 -24.56 -14.10 13.72
CA GLU A 10 -24.95 -12.69 13.83
C GLU A 10 -24.08 -11.93 14.83
N THR A 11 -23.78 -10.68 14.50
CA THR A 11 -23.08 -9.74 15.38
C THR A 11 -23.95 -8.52 15.66
N LEU A 12 -23.54 -7.68 16.61
CA LEU A 12 -24.25 -6.42 16.86
C LEU A 12 -24.23 -5.53 15.61
N GLU A 13 -23.12 -5.54 14.88
CA GLU A 13 -22.92 -4.78 13.64
C GLU A 13 -23.87 -5.25 12.55
N SER A 14 -23.97 -6.57 12.30
CA SER A 14 -24.84 -7.09 11.24
C SER A 14 -26.31 -6.80 11.49
N ILE A 15 -26.76 -6.90 12.75
CA ILE A 15 -28.14 -6.60 13.13
C ILE A 15 -28.39 -5.08 13.08
N ALA A 16 -27.44 -4.27 13.54
CA ALA A 16 -27.54 -2.81 13.47
C ALA A 16 -27.69 -2.32 12.01
N GLU A 17 -26.93 -2.92 11.10
CA GLU A 17 -27.03 -2.64 9.66
C GLU A 17 -28.42 -2.96 9.10
N GLU A 18 -28.98 -4.12 9.44
CA GLU A 18 -30.31 -4.56 9.00
C GLU A 18 -31.43 -3.60 9.45
N ILE A 19 -31.33 -3.07 10.67
CA ILE A 19 -32.32 -2.14 11.23
C ILE A 19 -31.98 -0.67 10.98
N HIS A 20 -30.93 -0.39 10.22
CA HIS A 20 -30.40 0.96 9.95
C HIS A 20 -30.06 1.77 11.22
N LEU A 21 -29.56 1.10 12.25
CA LEU A 21 -28.97 1.74 13.43
C LEU A 21 -27.47 1.97 13.18
N GLU A 22 -27.03 3.21 13.20
CA GLU A 22 -25.68 3.58 12.79
C GLU A 22 -24.61 3.17 13.81
N ASN A 23 -24.94 3.17 15.11
CA ASN A 23 -24.03 2.79 16.18
C ASN A 23 -24.49 1.45 16.81
N PRO A 24 -23.80 0.33 16.50
CA PRO A 24 -24.16 -1.00 17.02
C PRO A 24 -24.16 -1.09 18.56
N GLN A 25 -23.39 -0.24 19.24
CA GLN A 25 -23.36 -0.20 20.70
C GLN A 25 -24.73 0.11 21.30
N TYR A 26 -25.57 0.87 20.58
CA TYR A 26 -26.92 1.19 21.04
C TYR A 26 -27.87 -0.01 21.06
N LEU A 27 -27.63 -1.06 20.27
CA LEU A 27 -28.36 -2.32 20.42
C LEU A 27 -28.06 -2.98 21.76
N LYS A 28 -26.79 -3.04 22.14
CA LYS A 28 -26.35 -3.59 23.43
C LYS A 28 -26.92 -2.78 24.59
N GLU A 29 -26.81 -1.45 24.53
CA GLU A 29 -27.34 -0.57 25.57
C GLU A 29 -28.86 -0.67 25.72
N TYR A 30 -29.58 -0.65 24.59
CA TYR A 30 -31.03 -0.80 24.60
C TYR A 30 -31.43 -2.15 25.18
N HIS A 31 -30.80 -3.25 24.73
CA HIS A 31 -31.09 -4.57 25.26
C HIS A 31 -30.84 -4.67 26.77
N ASN A 32 -29.63 -4.33 27.23
CA ASN A 32 -29.25 -4.43 28.65
C ASN A 32 -30.09 -3.53 29.56
N ARG A 33 -30.68 -2.46 29.01
CA ARG A 33 -31.59 -1.57 29.76
C ARG A 33 -32.95 -2.19 30.03
N TYR A 34 -33.45 -3.04 29.13
CA TYR A 34 -34.82 -3.57 29.18
C TYR A 34 -34.89 -5.09 29.43
N CYS A 35 -33.78 -5.81 29.41
CA CYS A 35 -33.72 -7.23 29.72
C CYS A 35 -33.41 -7.50 31.21
N ALA A 36 -33.55 -8.76 31.62
CA ALA A 36 -33.14 -9.24 32.92
C ALA A 36 -31.61 -9.36 32.99
N LYS A 37 -31.02 -9.32 34.19
CA LYS A 37 -29.55 -9.32 34.36
C LYS A 37 -28.88 -10.55 33.77
N GLU A 38 -29.58 -11.68 33.75
CA GLU A 38 -29.14 -12.97 33.23
C GLU A 38 -29.00 -12.97 31.68
N ASP A 39 -29.65 -12.01 31.04
CA ASP A 39 -29.66 -11.82 29.58
C ASP A 39 -28.74 -10.68 29.12
N TYR A 40 -27.97 -10.06 30.03
CA TYR A 40 -27.04 -9.01 29.65
C TYR A 40 -26.02 -9.49 28.61
N ILE A 41 -25.83 -8.65 27.61
CA ILE A 41 -24.75 -8.78 26.65
C ILE A 41 -23.52 -8.15 27.29
N TYR A 42 -22.52 -8.98 27.60
CA TYR A 42 -21.22 -8.54 28.11
C TYR A 42 -20.22 -8.39 26.97
N ASP A 43 -19.98 -9.48 26.23
CA ASP A 43 -18.98 -9.52 25.15
C ASP A 43 -19.65 -9.70 23.78
N GLN A 44 -20.07 -10.93 23.47
CA GLN A 44 -20.64 -11.29 22.18
C GLN A 44 -22.10 -11.73 22.29
N LEU A 45 -22.80 -11.67 21.15
CA LEU A 45 -24.13 -12.22 21.03
C LEU A 45 -24.09 -13.75 21.16
N ILE A 46 -25.01 -14.31 21.96
CA ILE A 46 -25.13 -15.75 22.18
C ILE A 46 -26.29 -16.26 21.32
N PRO A 47 -26.06 -17.23 20.41
CA PRO A 47 -27.12 -17.79 19.58
C PRO A 47 -28.30 -18.31 20.42
N ARG A 48 -29.51 -18.17 19.88
CA ARG A 48 -30.81 -18.53 20.48
C ARG A 48 -31.25 -17.69 21.68
N LYS A 49 -30.43 -16.74 22.15
CA LYS A 49 -30.89 -15.74 23.12
C LYS A 49 -31.74 -14.68 22.42
N LYS A 50 -32.59 -14.02 23.21
CA LYS A 50 -33.42 -12.91 22.76
C LYS A 50 -32.58 -11.63 22.73
N LEU A 51 -32.69 -10.85 21.67
CA LEU A 51 -32.21 -9.49 21.57
C LEU A 51 -33.44 -8.55 21.52
N LEU A 52 -33.40 -7.48 22.30
CA LEU A 52 -34.45 -6.48 22.30
C LEU A 52 -34.02 -5.37 21.35
N ILE A 53 -34.83 -5.13 20.31
CA ILE A 53 -34.55 -4.16 19.27
C ILE A 53 -35.43 -2.91 19.48
N PRO A 54 -34.82 -1.70 19.46
CA PRO A 54 -35.56 -0.45 19.54
C PRO A 54 -36.55 -0.28 18.38
N GLU A 55 -37.63 0.47 18.61
CA GLU A 55 -38.52 0.88 17.52
C GLU A 55 -37.90 2.01 16.69
N MET A 56 -38.45 2.24 15.50
CA MET A 56 -37.94 3.22 14.53
C MET A 56 -37.73 4.63 15.11
N ASP A 57 -38.62 5.11 15.97
CA ASP A 57 -38.46 6.45 16.58
C ASP A 57 -37.23 6.51 17.49
N LYS A 58 -36.95 5.43 18.21
CA LYS A 58 -35.76 5.34 19.06
C LYS A 58 -34.49 5.15 18.23
N ILE A 59 -34.55 4.41 17.12
CA ILE A 59 -33.45 4.30 16.15
C ILE A 59 -33.12 5.68 15.57
N ARG A 60 -34.14 6.46 15.17
CA ARG A 60 -33.94 7.84 14.70
C ARG A 60 -33.32 8.74 15.77
N GLU A 61 -33.78 8.64 17.02
CA GLU A 61 -33.17 9.35 18.15
C GLU A 61 -31.69 8.97 18.31
N TYR A 62 -31.36 7.69 18.27
CA TYR A 62 -29.97 7.23 18.35
C TYR A 62 -29.11 7.74 17.21
N ASN A 63 -29.56 7.59 15.96
CA ASN A 63 -28.81 8.07 14.79
C ASN A 63 -28.63 9.60 14.77
N SER A 64 -29.60 10.35 15.34
CA SER A 64 -29.50 11.82 15.44
C SER A 64 -28.36 12.31 16.33
N ARG A 65 -27.81 11.44 17.20
CA ARG A 65 -26.65 11.76 18.04
C ARG A 65 -25.35 11.85 17.25
N ASN A 66 -25.34 11.31 16.03
CA ASN A 66 -24.23 11.43 15.09
C ASN A 66 -22.87 10.95 15.65
N ASP A 67 -22.91 9.99 16.55
CA ASP A 67 -21.76 9.46 17.30
C ASP A 67 -21.43 8.03 16.92
N ALA A 68 -21.95 7.58 15.78
CA ALA A 68 -21.58 6.30 15.22
C ALA A 68 -20.06 6.25 15.00
N PRO A 69 -19.40 5.11 15.27
CA PRO A 69 -17.95 4.99 15.12
C PRO A 69 -17.43 5.42 13.74
N PHE A 70 -18.18 5.15 12.66
CA PHE A 70 -17.84 5.59 11.30
C PHE A 70 -17.97 7.10 11.05
N LYS A 71 -18.52 7.88 12.00
CA LYS A 71 -18.67 9.34 11.91
C LYS A 71 -17.57 10.10 12.64
N LYS A 72 -16.74 9.40 13.43
CA LYS A 72 -15.55 10.00 14.03
C LYS A 72 -14.60 10.41 12.92
N VAL A 73 -14.37 11.71 12.74
CA VAL A 73 -13.45 12.24 11.71
C VAL A 73 -12.05 11.65 11.89
N ALA A 74 -11.58 11.53 13.13
CA ALA A 74 -10.30 10.88 13.46
C ALA A 74 -10.20 9.45 12.90
N LEU A 75 -11.29 8.68 12.87
CA LEU A 75 -11.31 7.33 12.30
C LEU A 75 -11.52 7.30 10.77
N ASN A 76 -11.82 8.42 10.15
CA ASN A 76 -12.17 8.49 8.74
C ASN A 76 -11.49 9.71 8.07
N PRO A 77 -10.14 9.78 8.08
CA PRO A 77 -9.41 10.86 7.47
C PRO A 77 -9.68 10.89 5.97
N GLU A 78 -9.84 12.09 5.45
CA GLU A 78 -9.80 12.34 4.01
C GLU A 78 -8.34 12.61 3.64
N ILE A 79 -7.69 11.62 3.00
CA ILE A 79 -6.30 11.76 2.55
C ILE A 79 -6.32 12.21 1.08
N THR A 80 -6.35 13.53 0.87
CA THR A 80 -6.35 14.12 -0.47
C THR A 80 -4.97 14.13 -1.09
N PHE A 81 -4.84 13.78 -2.38
CA PHE A 81 -3.57 13.84 -3.10
C PHE A 81 -3.37 15.20 -3.75
N VAL A 82 -2.53 16.05 -3.16
CA VAL A 82 -2.27 17.43 -3.61
C VAL A 82 -0.76 17.65 -3.79
N PRO A 83 -0.12 16.95 -4.74
CA PRO A 83 1.33 16.95 -4.92
C PRO A 83 1.88 18.22 -5.60
N GLU A 84 1.02 19.19 -5.97
CA GLU A 84 1.42 20.32 -6.81
C GLU A 84 2.56 21.15 -6.20
N HIS A 85 3.50 21.55 -7.07
CA HIS A 85 4.66 22.38 -6.71
C HIS A 85 5.63 21.77 -5.69
N LYS A 86 5.55 20.46 -5.44
CA LYS A 86 6.47 19.76 -4.54
C LYS A 86 7.55 19.00 -5.34
N GLU A 87 8.74 19.00 -4.79
CA GLU A 87 9.84 18.09 -5.14
C GLU A 87 10.27 17.42 -3.84
N ARG A 88 10.37 16.09 -3.84
CA ARG A 88 10.69 15.31 -2.66
C ARG A 88 11.84 14.36 -2.96
N LYS A 89 12.78 14.25 -2.03
CA LYS A 89 13.83 13.23 -2.10
C LYS A 89 13.58 12.15 -1.07
N TYR A 90 13.70 10.89 -1.48
CA TYR A 90 13.51 9.72 -0.63
C TYR A 90 14.77 8.88 -0.60
N ARG A 91 15.03 8.24 0.54
CA ARG A 91 15.93 7.09 0.64
C ARG A 91 15.10 5.82 0.66
N VAL A 92 15.47 4.87 -0.20
CA VAL A 92 14.88 3.55 -0.25
C VAL A 92 15.92 2.54 0.21
N THR A 93 15.54 1.66 1.14
CA THR A 93 16.35 0.53 1.59
C THR A 93 15.53 -0.75 1.41
N ILE A 94 16.12 -1.76 0.79
CA ILE A 94 15.53 -3.07 0.57
C ILE A 94 16.48 -4.11 1.14
N THR A 95 16.00 -4.90 2.10
CA THR A 95 16.70 -6.05 2.65
C THR A 95 15.94 -7.30 2.26
N GLU A 96 16.59 -8.18 1.51
CA GLU A 96 16.08 -9.49 1.16
C GLU A 96 16.75 -10.54 2.03
N THR A 97 15.98 -11.49 2.55
CA THR A 97 16.49 -12.56 3.41
C THR A 97 15.92 -13.90 2.97
N HIS A 98 16.77 -14.90 2.83
CA HIS A 98 16.39 -16.27 2.51
C HIS A 98 16.71 -17.17 3.69
N GLU A 99 15.68 -17.75 4.32
CA GLU A 99 15.83 -18.64 5.47
C GLU A 99 15.44 -20.06 5.06
N LYS A 100 16.37 -21.01 5.21
CA LYS A 100 16.12 -22.44 5.00
C LYS A 100 15.73 -23.11 6.32
N GLU A 101 14.95 -24.19 6.26
CA GLU A 101 14.58 -25.01 7.43
C GLU A 101 15.76 -25.47 8.30
N LYS A 102 16.97 -25.55 7.74
CA LYS A 102 18.20 -25.95 8.46
C LYS A 102 18.93 -24.81 9.18
N GLY A 103 18.35 -23.60 9.23
CA GLY A 103 18.90 -22.45 9.96
C GLY A 103 19.94 -21.62 9.21
N ASP A 104 20.29 -21.99 7.98
CA ASP A 104 21.09 -21.13 7.10
C ASP A 104 20.24 -19.95 6.62
N SER A 105 20.71 -18.73 6.90
CA SER A 105 20.14 -17.49 6.38
C SER A 105 21.18 -16.72 5.56
N LYS A 106 20.74 -16.15 4.44
CA LYS A 106 21.51 -15.17 3.66
C LYS A 106 20.67 -13.92 3.49
N SER A 107 21.28 -12.77 3.70
CA SER A 107 20.67 -11.48 3.42
C SER A 107 21.43 -10.74 2.34
N SER A 108 20.74 -9.86 1.64
CA SER A 108 21.32 -8.85 0.77
C SER A 108 20.59 -7.53 0.94
N ASP A 109 21.36 -6.46 0.94
CA ASP A 109 20.89 -5.09 1.12
C ASP A 109 21.13 -4.27 -0.14
N ILE A 110 20.08 -3.55 -0.56
CA ILE A 110 20.13 -2.58 -1.64
C ILE A 110 19.60 -1.26 -1.09
N ALA A 111 20.30 -0.16 -1.34
CA ALA A 111 19.81 1.17 -1.03
C ALA A 111 19.98 2.10 -2.23
N TYR A 112 19.08 3.07 -2.38
CA TYR A 112 19.18 4.11 -3.39
C TYR A 112 18.34 5.33 -3.01
N SER A 113 18.64 6.46 -3.62
CA SER A 113 17.87 7.70 -3.53
C SER A 113 16.85 7.78 -4.67
N ILE A 114 15.68 8.34 -4.39
CA ILE A 114 14.69 8.74 -5.39
C ILE A 114 14.48 10.24 -5.30
N THR A 115 14.50 10.92 -6.44
CA THR A 115 13.97 12.28 -6.56
C THR A 115 12.65 12.22 -7.33
N LEU A 116 11.57 12.68 -6.69
CA LEU A 116 10.24 12.75 -7.29
C LEU A 116 9.84 14.22 -7.42
N GLN A 117 9.72 14.68 -8.65
CA GLN A 117 9.39 16.07 -8.98
C GLN A 117 8.02 16.14 -9.65
N TRP A 118 7.07 16.87 -9.06
CA TRP A 118 5.83 17.17 -9.74
C TRP A 118 6.07 18.15 -10.89
N VAL A 119 5.51 17.87 -12.06
CA VAL A 119 5.72 18.65 -13.29
C VAL A 119 4.51 19.49 -13.61
N LYS A 120 3.35 18.85 -13.71
CA LYS A 120 2.09 19.51 -14.07
C LYS A 120 0.88 18.64 -13.73
N LYS A 121 -0.29 19.27 -13.77
CA LYS A 121 -1.60 18.61 -13.79
C LYS A 121 -2.20 18.73 -15.18
N ASP A 122 -2.77 17.63 -15.67
CA ASP A 122 -3.53 17.58 -16.92
C ASP A 122 -4.88 16.94 -16.65
N LEU A 123 -5.95 17.74 -16.69
CA LEU A 123 -7.28 17.36 -16.22
C LEU A 123 -7.24 16.80 -14.78
N ASP A 124 -7.61 15.54 -14.60
CA ASP A 124 -7.63 14.82 -13.31
C ASP A 124 -6.37 13.96 -13.09
N THR A 125 -5.31 14.20 -13.87
CA THR A 125 -4.05 13.43 -13.78
C THR A 125 -2.89 14.30 -13.34
N HIS A 126 -1.99 13.72 -12.55
CA HIS A 126 -0.74 14.35 -12.13
C HIS A 126 0.43 13.72 -12.88
N ILE A 127 1.36 14.56 -13.31
CA ILE A 127 2.57 14.13 -14.04
C ILE A 127 3.79 14.43 -13.18
N PHE A 128 4.64 13.43 -13.02
CA PHE A 128 5.88 13.50 -12.27
C PHE A 128 7.08 13.10 -13.13
N HIS A 129 8.24 13.67 -12.81
CA HIS A 129 9.53 13.13 -13.20
C HIS A 129 10.14 12.37 -12.03
N LEU A 130 10.68 11.18 -12.30
CA LEU A 130 11.38 10.36 -11.32
C LEU A 130 12.80 10.07 -11.78
N SER A 131 13.75 10.21 -10.85
CA SER A 131 15.15 9.83 -11.01
C SER A 131 15.60 8.93 -9.86
N LYS A 132 16.45 7.93 -10.15
CA LYS A 132 17.04 7.02 -9.16
C LYS A 132 18.55 7.24 -9.04
N GLU A 133 19.07 7.53 -7.87
CA GLU A 133 20.48 7.90 -7.71
C GLU A 133 21.09 7.19 -6.50
N ASP A 134 22.39 7.38 -6.29
CA ASP A 134 23.09 6.95 -5.06
C ASP A 134 22.92 5.45 -4.72
N PHE A 135 22.96 4.58 -5.74
CA PHE A 135 22.81 3.13 -5.53
C PHE A 135 23.95 2.56 -4.68
N TYR A 136 23.57 1.73 -3.72
CA TYR A 136 24.44 0.91 -2.90
C TYR A 136 23.91 -0.52 -2.88
N THR A 137 24.80 -1.50 -2.94
CA THR A 137 24.47 -2.91 -2.73
C THR A 137 25.61 -3.59 -1.97
N ASP A 138 25.29 -4.44 -1.01
CA ASP A 138 26.28 -5.25 -0.29
C ASP A 138 26.80 -6.44 -1.14
N ASN A 139 26.05 -6.82 -2.17
CA ASN A 139 26.38 -7.90 -3.11
C ASN A 139 26.81 -7.31 -4.47
N GLU A 140 27.92 -6.57 -4.46
CA GLU A 140 28.49 -5.99 -5.68
C GLU A 140 28.91 -7.10 -6.67
N SER A 141 28.27 -7.09 -7.84
CA SER A 141 28.53 -8.01 -8.94
C SER A 141 28.56 -7.22 -10.24
N LYS A 142 29.18 -7.79 -11.29
CA LYS A 142 29.15 -7.18 -12.62
C LYS A 142 27.71 -6.98 -13.13
N MET A 143 26.81 -7.90 -12.77
CA MET A 143 25.41 -7.82 -13.17
C MET A 143 24.66 -6.70 -12.44
N SER A 144 24.90 -6.51 -11.14
CA SER A 144 24.30 -5.38 -10.41
C SER A 144 24.84 -4.05 -10.90
N GLY A 145 26.14 -3.95 -11.18
CA GLY A 145 26.72 -2.76 -11.83
C GLY A 145 26.09 -2.46 -13.20
N LEU A 146 25.92 -3.49 -14.05
CA LEU A 146 25.27 -3.33 -15.36
C LEU A 146 23.82 -2.84 -15.22
N ALA A 147 23.04 -3.43 -14.31
CA ALA A 147 21.66 -3.04 -14.08
C ALA A 147 21.54 -1.59 -13.59
N ILE A 148 22.43 -1.16 -12.67
CA ILE A 148 22.51 0.21 -12.17
C ILE A 148 22.81 1.19 -13.30
N GLU A 149 23.83 0.90 -14.12
CA GLU A 149 24.20 1.78 -15.23
C GLU A 149 23.12 1.86 -16.31
N CYS A 150 22.38 0.77 -16.54
CA CYS A 150 21.23 0.74 -17.45
C CYS A 150 20.09 1.64 -16.93
N ILE A 151 19.64 1.48 -15.68
CA ILE A 151 18.55 2.31 -15.15
C ILE A 151 18.94 3.79 -15.07
N GLN A 152 20.20 4.09 -14.71
CA GLN A 152 20.72 5.44 -14.66
C GLN A 152 20.73 6.16 -16.01
N SER A 153 20.84 5.41 -17.11
CA SER A 153 20.74 5.98 -18.46
C SER A 153 19.33 6.44 -18.84
N LEU A 154 18.30 6.07 -18.06
CA LEU A 154 16.90 6.38 -18.34
C LEU A 154 16.35 7.60 -17.58
N HIS A 155 17.20 8.39 -16.92
CA HIS A 155 16.73 9.49 -16.11
C HIS A 155 16.50 10.81 -16.88
N PRO A 156 15.47 11.58 -16.49
CA PRO A 156 14.30 11.16 -15.71
C PRO A 156 13.28 10.40 -16.57
N PHE A 157 12.48 9.53 -15.96
CA PHE A 157 11.28 8.97 -16.60
C PHE A 157 10.00 9.59 -16.03
N GLN A 158 8.93 9.58 -16.81
CA GLN A 158 7.67 10.25 -16.50
C GLN A 158 6.65 9.27 -15.92
N ILE A 159 6.01 9.65 -14.82
CA ILE A 159 4.91 8.91 -14.19
C ILE A 159 3.65 9.73 -14.34
N THR A 160 2.56 9.09 -14.76
CA THR A 160 1.22 9.69 -14.80
C THR A 160 0.33 8.97 -13.81
N THR A 161 -0.28 9.71 -12.88
CA THR A 161 -1.19 9.17 -11.88
C THR A 161 -2.59 9.76 -12.03
N ASP A 162 -3.58 9.09 -11.44
CA ASP A 162 -4.89 9.69 -11.22
C ASP A 162 -4.87 10.68 -10.03
N SER A 163 -6.05 11.18 -9.66
CA SER A 163 -6.26 12.10 -8.54
C SER A 163 -6.09 11.47 -7.15
N LYS A 164 -5.90 10.15 -7.05
CA LYS A 164 -5.59 9.42 -5.80
C LYS A 164 -4.12 8.99 -5.74
N GLY A 165 -3.35 9.30 -6.79
CA GLY A 165 -1.95 8.93 -6.90
C GLY A 165 -1.75 7.48 -7.38
N GLU A 166 -2.74 6.80 -7.94
CA GLU A 166 -2.53 5.48 -8.54
C GLU A 166 -1.91 5.62 -9.94
N ILE A 167 -0.92 4.77 -10.27
CA ILE A 167 -0.19 4.86 -11.54
C ILE A 167 -1.07 4.43 -12.72
N LEU A 168 -1.33 5.37 -13.62
CA LEU A 168 -1.99 5.12 -14.91
C LEU A 168 -0.97 4.66 -15.96
N ASN A 169 0.11 5.42 -16.13
CA ASN A 169 1.15 5.15 -17.13
C ASN A 169 2.55 5.54 -16.63
N ILE A 170 3.57 4.91 -17.22
CA ILE A 170 4.98 5.26 -17.02
C ILE A 170 5.62 5.29 -18.40
N SER A 171 6.30 6.37 -18.74
CA SER A 171 6.84 6.60 -20.08
C SER A 171 8.22 7.25 -20.02
N LEU A 172 8.99 7.07 -21.08
CA LEU A 172 10.26 7.76 -21.27
C LEU A 172 10.06 9.03 -22.07
N LEU A 173 10.80 10.09 -21.73
CA LEU A 173 10.82 11.29 -22.55
C LEU A 173 11.51 10.98 -23.89
N PRO A 174 11.04 11.54 -25.03
CA PRO A 174 11.64 11.27 -26.34
C PRO A 174 13.15 11.54 -26.41
N GLY A 175 13.64 12.52 -25.64
CA GLY A 175 15.06 12.83 -25.53
C GLY A 175 15.88 11.73 -24.85
N VAL A 176 15.30 11.03 -23.86
CA VAL A 176 15.95 9.95 -23.11
C VAL A 176 16.16 8.74 -24.01
N ILE A 177 15.12 8.32 -24.75
CA ILE A 177 15.20 7.21 -25.71
C ILE A 177 16.29 7.48 -26.75
N LYS A 178 16.33 8.70 -27.30
CA LYS A 178 17.35 9.09 -28.29
C LYS A 178 18.77 9.05 -27.72
N ASN A 179 18.93 9.40 -26.45
CA ASN A 179 20.24 9.41 -25.78
C ASN A 179 20.70 8.01 -25.35
N PHE A 180 19.79 7.06 -25.19
CA PHE A 180 20.13 5.69 -24.82
C PHE A 180 21.10 5.04 -25.82
N GLY A 181 21.03 5.36 -27.11
CA GLY A 181 21.99 4.84 -28.10
C GLY A 181 23.46 5.17 -27.76
N LYS A 182 23.73 6.38 -27.24
CA LYS A 182 25.07 6.76 -26.76
C LYS A 182 25.43 6.05 -25.45
N ALA A 183 24.46 5.88 -24.57
CA ALA A 183 24.66 5.13 -23.33
C ALA A 183 24.97 3.67 -23.63
N LYS A 184 24.33 3.06 -24.63
CA LYS A 184 24.55 1.69 -25.09
C LYS A 184 25.99 1.46 -25.54
N GLU A 185 26.57 2.36 -26.33
CA GLU A 185 27.98 2.27 -26.72
C GLU A 185 28.90 2.25 -25.50
N ARG A 186 28.70 3.18 -24.56
CA ARG A 186 29.45 3.22 -23.29
C ARG A 186 29.25 1.95 -22.45
N LEU A 187 28.02 1.43 -22.37
CA LEU A 187 27.70 0.21 -21.63
C LEU A 187 28.40 -1.01 -22.25
N ALA A 188 28.47 -1.10 -23.58
CA ALA A 188 29.18 -2.18 -24.28
C ALA A 188 30.69 -2.13 -24.01
N ASP A 189 31.28 -0.93 -23.91
CA ASP A 189 32.70 -0.77 -23.56
C ASP A 189 32.98 -1.15 -22.10
N LEU A 190 32.09 -0.78 -21.17
CA LEU A 190 32.22 -1.09 -19.74
C LEU A 190 31.96 -2.57 -19.43
N PHE A 191 31.07 -3.21 -20.19
CA PHE A 191 30.64 -4.59 -20.01
C PHE A 191 30.74 -5.38 -21.33
N PRO A 192 31.96 -5.72 -21.77
CA PRO A 192 32.20 -6.28 -23.11
C PRO A 192 31.84 -7.77 -23.25
N ASP A 193 31.31 -8.41 -22.21
CA ASP A 193 31.00 -9.84 -22.25
C ASP A 193 29.67 -10.14 -22.97
N PRO A 194 29.51 -11.35 -23.55
CA PRO A 194 28.31 -11.67 -24.33
C PRO A 194 27.01 -11.67 -23.52
N TYR A 195 27.07 -11.93 -22.21
CA TYR A 195 25.88 -11.93 -21.36
C TYR A 195 25.41 -10.49 -21.11
N ALA A 196 26.34 -9.57 -20.87
CA ALA A 196 26.05 -8.15 -20.77
C ALA A 196 25.47 -7.58 -22.08
N SER A 197 26.02 -7.93 -23.25
CA SER A 197 25.48 -7.51 -24.55
C SER A 197 24.01 -7.91 -24.69
N ARG A 198 23.69 -9.17 -24.37
CA ARG A 198 22.31 -9.68 -24.42
C ARG A 198 21.39 -8.95 -23.46
N TYR A 199 21.85 -8.69 -22.24
CA TYR A 199 21.07 -7.92 -21.26
C TYR A 199 20.77 -6.50 -21.76
N ILE A 200 21.77 -5.82 -22.36
CA ILE A 200 21.61 -4.47 -22.91
C ILE A 200 20.62 -4.46 -24.09
N GLU A 201 20.67 -5.48 -24.96
CA GLU A 201 19.71 -5.66 -26.07
C GLU A 201 18.29 -5.91 -25.56
N ASP A 202 18.12 -6.80 -24.58
CA ASP A 202 16.82 -7.08 -23.95
C ASP A 202 16.26 -5.81 -23.27
N PHE A 203 17.13 -5.02 -22.64
CA PHE A 203 16.78 -3.73 -22.04
C PHE A 203 16.36 -2.70 -23.10
N GLU A 204 17.10 -2.57 -24.20
CA GLU A 204 16.76 -1.69 -25.33
C GLU A 204 15.40 -2.04 -25.93
N TYR A 205 15.11 -3.35 -26.06
CA TYR A 205 13.82 -3.82 -26.53
C TYR A 205 12.69 -3.36 -25.61
N VAL A 206 12.85 -3.50 -24.29
CA VAL A 206 11.84 -3.07 -23.30
C VAL A 206 11.60 -1.56 -23.38
N ILE A 207 12.64 -0.74 -23.43
CA ILE A 207 12.47 0.73 -23.44
C ILE A 207 11.93 1.28 -24.77
N SER A 208 12.03 0.50 -25.85
CA SER A 208 11.50 0.87 -27.17
C SER A 208 10.00 0.62 -27.31
N ASP A 209 9.43 -0.25 -26.47
CA ASP A 209 7.99 -0.51 -26.39
C ASP A 209 7.41 0.16 -25.14
N GLU A 210 6.67 1.26 -25.33
CA GLU A 210 6.11 2.05 -24.23
C GLU A 210 5.23 1.22 -23.29
N LYS A 211 4.44 0.29 -23.84
CA LYS A 211 3.53 -0.53 -23.05
C LYS A 211 4.31 -1.52 -22.19
N LEU A 212 5.27 -2.21 -22.79
CA LEU A 212 6.14 -3.14 -22.08
C LEU A 212 6.97 -2.43 -21.01
N PHE A 213 7.53 -1.26 -21.34
CA PHE A 213 8.24 -0.41 -20.38
C PHE A 213 7.34 -0.06 -19.19
N SER A 214 6.12 0.43 -19.44
CA SER A 214 5.19 0.78 -18.37
C SER A 214 4.84 -0.41 -17.50
N GLU A 215 4.52 -1.56 -18.09
CA GLU A 215 4.20 -2.80 -17.36
C GLU A 215 5.36 -3.27 -16.48
N ARG A 216 6.60 -3.19 -16.98
CA ARG A 216 7.80 -3.55 -16.21
C ARG A 216 8.06 -2.57 -15.08
N MET A 217 7.99 -1.26 -15.36
CA MET A 217 8.24 -0.24 -14.35
C MET A 217 7.18 -0.22 -13.27
N LYS A 218 5.92 -0.59 -13.56
CA LYS A 218 4.88 -0.74 -12.52
C LYS A 218 5.22 -1.81 -11.47
N GLN A 219 6.18 -2.70 -11.72
CA GLN A 219 6.66 -3.67 -10.74
C GLN A 219 7.81 -3.16 -9.88
N ASP A 220 8.32 -1.96 -10.17
CA ASP A 220 9.35 -1.35 -9.36
C ASP A 220 8.91 -1.19 -7.90
N THR A 221 9.80 -1.57 -6.98
CA THR A 221 9.51 -1.61 -5.55
C THR A 221 9.10 -0.26 -4.99
N PHE A 222 9.82 0.82 -5.32
CA PHE A 222 9.46 2.15 -4.84
C PHE A 222 8.10 2.58 -5.41
N LEU A 223 7.88 2.38 -6.71
CA LEU A 223 6.63 2.77 -7.35
C LEU A 223 5.41 2.06 -6.78
N ARG A 224 5.51 0.75 -6.53
CA ARG A 224 4.42 -0.03 -5.91
C ARG A 224 4.07 0.45 -4.51
N ILE A 225 5.03 0.95 -3.75
CA ILE A 225 4.86 1.43 -2.39
C ILE A 225 4.31 2.85 -2.40
N TYR A 226 4.99 3.75 -3.11
CA TYR A 226 4.70 5.17 -3.07
C TYR A 226 3.33 5.51 -3.68
N PHE A 227 2.98 4.83 -4.76
CA PHE A 227 1.73 5.04 -5.50
C PHE A 227 0.70 3.93 -5.23
N ALA A 228 0.78 3.29 -4.05
CA ALA A 228 -0.25 2.36 -3.59
C ALA A 228 -1.59 3.09 -3.34
N GLY A 229 -2.70 2.34 -3.35
CA GLY A 229 -4.06 2.83 -3.11
C GLY A 229 -4.36 3.22 -1.65
N LEU A 230 -3.44 3.95 -1.01
CA LEU A 230 -3.54 4.38 0.40
C LEU A 230 -4.63 5.43 0.61
N ARG A 231 -4.90 6.24 -0.43
CA ARG A 231 -5.82 7.38 -0.41
C ARG A 231 -7.28 6.98 -0.68
N ASN A 232 -7.64 5.79 -0.22
CA ASN A 232 -8.98 5.25 -0.31
C ASN A 232 -9.79 5.60 0.93
N ASP A 233 -11.07 5.89 0.74
CA ASP A 233 -11.98 6.29 1.80
C ASP A 233 -11.97 5.31 2.97
N PHE A 234 -11.86 5.86 4.17
CA PHE A 234 -11.91 5.10 5.41
C PHE A 234 -13.36 4.93 5.86
N LYS A 235 -13.65 3.75 6.41
CA LYS A 235 -14.89 3.42 7.10
C LYS A 235 -14.56 2.80 8.45
N ASN A 236 -14.85 3.54 9.51
CA ASN A 236 -14.58 3.14 10.89
C ASN A 236 -13.12 2.73 11.12
N GLY A 237 -12.18 3.58 10.71
CA GLY A 237 -10.76 3.35 10.90
C GLY A 237 -10.14 2.35 9.94
N LYS A 238 -10.89 1.85 8.95
CA LYS A 238 -10.44 0.82 8.00
C LYS A 238 -10.61 1.26 6.56
N SER A 239 -9.62 0.95 5.73
CA SER A 239 -9.68 1.06 4.29
C SER A 239 -8.96 -0.13 3.65
N TYR A 240 -9.16 -0.37 2.36
CA TYR A 240 -8.64 -1.55 1.67
C TYR A 240 -8.10 -1.16 0.30
N PHE A 241 -7.01 -1.82 -0.12
CA PHE A 241 -6.49 -1.69 -1.48
C PHE A 241 -5.87 -3.00 -1.96
N ARG A 242 -5.71 -3.10 -3.28
CA ARG A 242 -5.06 -4.25 -3.92
C ARG A 242 -3.62 -3.91 -4.22
N GLN A 243 -2.74 -4.88 -4.04
CA GLN A 243 -1.34 -4.78 -4.43
C GLN A 243 -0.87 -6.15 -4.92
N SER A 244 0.19 -6.18 -5.71
CA SER A 244 0.96 -7.41 -5.96
C SER A 244 2.19 -7.41 -5.07
N ILE A 245 2.69 -8.58 -4.65
CA ILE A 245 3.96 -8.72 -3.90
C ILE A 245 4.89 -9.75 -4.55
N SER A 246 6.19 -9.64 -4.26
CA SER A 246 7.28 -10.44 -4.85
C SER A 246 7.40 -10.31 -6.38
N ASP A 247 8.48 -10.86 -6.93
CA ASP A 247 8.73 -10.89 -8.38
C ASP A 247 7.69 -11.71 -9.18
N GLU A 248 6.92 -12.56 -8.50
CA GLU A 248 5.84 -13.34 -9.14
C GLU A 248 4.51 -12.59 -9.19
N ASN A 249 4.46 -11.34 -8.73
CA ASN A 249 3.26 -10.49 -8.74
C ASN A 249 2.04 -11.09 -8.04
N ILE A 250 2.27 -11.78 -6.91
CA ILE A 250 1.20 -12.44 -6.14
C ILE A 250 0.18 -11.39 -5.70
N PRO A 251 -1.09 -11.47 -6.12
CA PRO A 251 -2.10 -10.48 -5.77
C PRO A 251 -2.53 -10.64 -4.30
N VAL A 252 -2.60 -9.52 -3.59
CA VAL A 252 -3.02 -9.43 -2.19
C VAL A 252 -3.98 -8.27 -1.98
N ILE A 253 -4.86 -8.42 -0.99
CA ILE A 253 -5.70 -7.33 -0.47
C ILE A 253 -5.13 -6.92 0.88
N ILE A 254 -4.74 -5.66 0.96
CA ILE A 254 -4.20 -5.06 2.17
C ILE A 254 -5.32 -4.29 2.86
N GLN A 255 -5.48 -4.55 4.16
CA GLN A 255 -6.27 -3.69 5.04
C GLN A 255 -5.32 -2.65 5.63
N GLN A 256 -5.71 -1.39 5.55
CA GLN A 256 -5.08 -0.30 6.26
C GLN A 256 -5.97 0.17 7.40
N THR A 257 -5.36 0.41 8.56
CA THR A 257 -6.01 0.92 9.77
C THR A 257 -5.26 2.09 10.33
N ILE A 258 -5.97 3.03 10.95
CA ILE A 258 -5.34 4.17 11.63
C ILE A 258 -4.69 3.69 12.93
N GLU A 259 -3.44 4.06 13.15
CA GLU A 259 -2.68 3.66 14.35
C GLU A 259 -3.12 4.44 15.59
N ASP A 260 -3.25 5.76 15.47
CA ASP A 260 -3.63 6.68 16.55
C ASP A 260 -4.74 7.62 16.07
N GLU A 261 -5.76 7.86 16.90
CA GLU A 261 -6.86 8.80 16.61
C GLU A 261 -6.42 10.27 16.86
N ASP A 262 -5.30 10.50 17.58
CA ASP A 262 -4.84 11.83 18.02
C ASP A 262 -3.84 12.49 17.05
N TYR A 263 -4.03 12.34 15.73
CA TYR A 263 -3.21 13.02 14.73
C TYR A 263 -3.64 14.46 14.45
N THR A 264 -2.68 15.30 14.04
CA THR A 264 -2.93 16.67 13.55
C THR A 264 -2.57 16.82 12.09
N ASP A 265 -1.29 16.63 11.76
CA ASP A 265 -0.73 16.94 10.45
C ASP A 265 -0.29 15.70 9.68
N GLU A 266 -0.04 14.60 10.40
CA GLU A 266 0.46 13.34 9.87
C GLU A 266 -0.37 12.19 10.42
N VAL A 267 -0.85 11.30 9.54
CA VAL A 267 -1.57 10.09 9.93
C VAL A 267 -0.69 8.88 9.75
N ASP A 268 -0.60 8.07 10.82
CA ASP A 268 0.07 6.78 10.79
C ASP A 268 -0.94 5.68 10.49
N LEU A 269 -0.62 4.87 9.49
CA LEU A 269 -1.44 3.76 9.00
C LEU A 269 -0.72 2.44 9.23
N LEU A 270 -1.38 1.51 9.90
CA LEU A 270 -0.97 0.12 10.04
C LEU A 270 -1.54 -0.72 8.90
N LEU A 271 -0.71 -1.53 8.27
CA LEU A 271 -1.08 -2.41 7.17
C LEU A 271 -0.99 -3.87 7.57
N ASN A 272 -2.04 -4.62 7.24
CA ASN A 272 -2.09 -6.05 7.46
C ASN A 272 -2.70 -6.78 6.27
N LEU A 273 -2.31 -8.03 6.06
CA LEU A 273 -2.94 -8.88 5.06
C LEU A 273 -4.41 -9.13 5.41
N SER A 274 -5.33 -8.71 4.52
CA SER A 274 -6.76 -9.03 4.65
C SER A 274 -7.10 -10.33 3.92
N LYS A 275 -6.61 -10.47 2.69
CA LYS A 275 -6.84 -11.64 1.85
C LYS A 275 -5.66 -11.87 0.92
N SER A 276 -5.30 -13.12 0.71
CA SER A 276 -4.34 -13.58 -0.30
C SER A 276 -4.95 -14.78 -1.02
N GLU A 277 -4.56 -15.00 -2.28
CA GLU A 277 -4.86 -16.25 -2.99
C GLU A 277 -4.04 -17.44 -2.45
N ALA A 278 -3.02 -17.16 -1.64
CA ALA A 278 -2.18 -18.13 -0.93
C ALA A 278 -1.93 -17.69 0.53
N PRO A 279 -2.96 -17.70 1.40
CA PRO A 279 -2.88 -17.13 2.75
C PRO A 279 -1.85 -17.84 3.65
N ASP A 280 -1.60 -19.14 3.46
CA ASP A 280 -0.62 -19.90 4.25
C ASP A 280 0.82 -19.68 3.79
N LEU A 281 1.03 -19.01 2.65
CA LEU A 281 2.34 -18.82 2.05
C LEU A 281 2.80 -17.37 2.06
N VAL A 282 1.96 -16.44 2.54
CA VAL A 282 2.22 -15.00 2.50
C VAL A 282 2.01 -14.39 3.87
N GLU A 283 3.05 -13.75 4.39
CA GLU A 283 2.95 -12.81 5.51
C GLU A 283 3.10 -11.39 4.97
N TYR A 284 2.35 -10.43 5.50
CA TYR A 284 2.48 -9.01 5.14
C TYR A 284 2.14 -8.14 6.33
N ASP A 285 3.07 -7.28 6.69
CA ASP A 285 2.94 -6.24 7.70
C ASP A 285 3.55 -4.95 7.16
N GLY A 286 3.01 -3.79 7.54
CA GLY A 286 3.64 -2.53 7.18
C GLY A 286 3.08 -1.34 7.92
N THR A 287 3.75 -0.21 7.78
CA THR A 287 3.31 1.08 8.27
C THR A 287 3.55 2.17 7.23
N TYR A 288 2.70 3.18 7.23
CA TYR A 288 2.88 4.42 6.46
C TYR A 288 2.66 5.61 7.37
N THR A 289 3.47 6.65 7.20
CA THR A 289 3.23 8.00 7.73
C THR A 289 2.94 8.91 6.55
N ILE A 290 1.75 9.50 6.52
CA ILE A 290 1.26 10.33 5.42
C ILE A 290 0.95 11.73 5.94
N THR A 291 1.43 12.76 5.24
CA THR A 291 1.10 14.15 5.55
C THR A 291 -0.29 14.49 5.03
N LEU A 292 -1.16 15.04 5.88
CA LEU A 292 -2.54 15.38 5.51
C LEU A 292 -2.64 16.64 4.63
N GLU A 293 -1.64 17.52 4.65
CA GLU A 293 -1.59 18.73 3.81
C GLU A 293 -1.62 18.39 2.31
N ASP A 294 -0.82 17.41 1.89
CA ASP A 294 -0.60 17.06 0.47
C ASP A 294 -0.88 15.59 0.14
N GLY A 295 -1.17 14.77 1.15
CA GLY A 295 -1.37 13.32 1.01
C GLY A 295 -0.09 12.59 0.59
N MET A 296 1.09 13.20 0.72
CA MET A 296 2.36 12.60 0.33
C MET A 296 2.87 11.67 1.44
N ILE A 297 3.57 10.61 1.03
CA ILE A 297 4.19 9.69 1.97
C ILE A 297 5.47 10.33 2.48
N LYS A 298 5.58 10.44 3.80
CA LYS A 298 6.79 10.86 4.50
C LYS A 298 7.66 9.66 4.87
N LYS A 299 7.02 8.57 5.28
CA LYS A 299 7.69 7.32 5.63
C LYS A 299 6.85 6.12 5.28
N ALA A 300 7.50 5.04 4.85
CA ALA A 300 6.88 3.73 4.73
C ALA A 300 7.84 2.64 5.20
N TRP A 301 7.30 1.65 5.91
CA TRP A 301 8.01 0.42 6.24
C TRP A 301 7.12 -0.76 5.86
N ILE A 302 7.60 -1.66 5.02
CA ILE A 302 6.86 -2.85 4.59
C ILE A 302 7.72 -4.07 4.80
N LYS A 303 7.12 -5.12 5.33
CA LYS A 303 7.70 -6.44 5.41
C LYS A 303 6.72 -7.44 4.84
N TYR A 304 7.16 -8.23 3.88
CA TYR A 304 6.41 -9.40 3.46
C TYR A 304 7.31 -10.63 3.39
N SER A 305 6.69 -11.79 3.60
CA SER A 305 7.36 -13.08 3.48
C SER A 305 6.60 -13.96 2.49
N VAL A 306 7.32 -14.68 1.64
CA VAL A 306 6.76 -15.71 0.76
C VAL A 306 7.44 -17.05 1.04
N PHE A 307 6.66 -18.09 1.31
CA PHE A 307 7.17 -19.44 1.55
C PHE A 307 7.15 -20.27 0.26
N ARG A 308 8.30 -20.82 -0.13
CA ARG A 308 8.41 -21.71 -1.30
C ARG A 308 9.42 -22.82 -1.08
N PHE A 309 9.05 -24.05 -1.41
CA PHE A 309 9.95 -25.21 -1.40
C PHE A 309 10.75 -25.37 -0.10
N GLY A 310 10.15 -25.07 1.06
CA GLY A 310 10.82 -25.13 2.36
C GLY A 310 11.79 -23.97 2.65
N VAL A 311 11.69 -22.88 1.90
CA VAL A 311 12.48 -21.65 2.07
C VAL A 311 11.55 -20.46 2.27
N LYS A 312 11.81 -19.67 3.31
CA LYS A 312 11.11 -18.41 3.57
C LYS A 312 11.91 -17.26 2.95
N TYR A 313 11.28 -16.54 2.02
CA TYR A 313 11.82 -15.35 1.38
C TYR A 313 11.20 -14.14 2.04
N THR A 314 11.97 -13.38 2.81
CA THR A 314 11.49 -12.17 3.48
C THR A 314 12.08 -10.94 2.79
N THR A 315 11.23 -10.01 2.37
CA THR A 315 11.64 -8.70 1.87
C THR A 315 11.20 -7.64 2.85
N ARG A 316 12.14 -6.81 3.31
CA ARG A 316 11.89 -5.62 4.14
C ARG A 316 12.23 -4.39 3.33
N ILE A 317 11.34 -3.42 3.31
CA ILE A 317 11.48 -2.20 2.52
C ILE A 317 11.23 -1.02 3.42
N ALA A 318 12.12 -0.05 3.40
CA ALA A 318 11.96 1.24 4.06
C ALA A 318 12.05 2.34 3.01
N VAL A 319 11.13 3.30 3.09
CA VAL A 319 11.14 4.54 2.32
C VAL A 319 11.09 5.68 3.32
N ASP A 320 12.13 6.50 3.38
CA ASP A 320 12.19 7.67 4.25
C ASP A 320 12.36 8.93 3.41
N GLU A 321 11.51 9.93 3.61
CA GLU A 321 11.71 11.26 3.06
C GLU A 321 12.96 11.92 3.67
N LEU A 322 13.75 12.57 2.82
CA LEU A 322 14.97 13.28 3.20
C LEU A 322 14.74 14.79 3.28
N PHE A 323 13.95 15.37 2.37
CA PHE A 323 13.51 16.77 2.36
C PHE A 323 12.41 17.02 1.33
#